data_AF-A0A9E6V5C9-F1
#
_entry.id   AF-A0A9E6V5C9-F1
#
_cell.length_a   1.000
_cell.length_b   1.000
_cell.length_c   1.000
_cell.angle_alpha   90.00
_cell.angle_beta   90.00
_cell.angle_gamma   90.00
#
_symmetry.space_group_name_H-M   'P 1'
#
loop_
_entity.id
_entity.type
_entity.pdbx_description
1 polymer ?
#
loop_
_entity_poly.entity_id
_entity_poly.type
_entity_poly.pdbx_seq_one_letter_code
_entity_poly.pdbx_strand_id
1 'polypeptide(L)'
;MKIWTYKRPFSVEGVNGLVTTIATLEDLTSILEIDGVEQARDVYLYKGKRVFRNNHLAHVLPDGRRLDIESGYVGWFKTQIAVRIDGRLVFESAPGQTIQWPPSMGRTLAPGEALSPEMIERDRAEEDRQREQFKRNKPSLLFDVFIALLFFVVAKMTNLTTAALVSAGAGIVGWIIQRMTRIDLMGGLATFGIIMSLVTAGFALAFQDDEMVKMRSTILGLLTAGIFLTDGAFGGRYLGRRLVRYMPHPDTSPGRLTLGIGMVGVVMAALNFGVAKVVSTDAWLFYTTFLDTILALGLTFAVIKWATPQSGQT
;
A
#
# COMPACT_ATOMS: atom_id res chain seq x y z
N MET A 1 -10.87 17.96 0.11
CA MET A 1 -9.55 18.62 -0.09
C MET A 1 -9.03 18.25 -1.47
N LYS A 2 -8.55 19.23 -2.24
CA LYS A 2 -8.04 19.02 -3.60
C LYS A 2 -6.62 18.47 -3.53
N ILE A 3 -6.34 17.34 -4.21
CA ILE A 3 -5.02 16.71 -4.21
C ILE A 3 -4.23 17.16 -5.44
N TRP A 4 -4.82 17.03 -6.62
CA TRP A 4 -4.13 17.32 -7.88
C TRP A 4 -5.03 17.97 -8.92
N THR A 5 -4.41 18.66 -9.89
CA THR A 5 -5.09 19.15 -11.09
C THR A 5 -4.27 18.83 -12.31
N TYR A 6 -4.93 18.25 -13.29
CA TYR A 6 -4.36 17.93 -14.58
C TYR A 6 -5.05 18.79 -15.63
N LYS A 7 -4.25 19.48 -16.43
CA LYS A 7 -4.72 20.27 -17.55
C LYS A 7 -4.27 19.60 -18.84
N ARG A 8 -5.21 19.36 -19.75
CA ARG A 8 -4.99 18.68 -21.03
C ARG A 8 -5.59 19.54 -22.15
N PRO A 9 -4.81 20.48 -22.71
CA PRO A 9 -5.24 21.22 -23.89
C PRO A 9 -5.25 20.30 -25.11
N PHE A 10 -6.15 20.57 -26.05
CA PHE A 10 -6.21 19.92 -27.35
C PHE A 10 -6.66 20.93 -28.42
N SER A 11 -6.24 20.69 -29.65
CA SER A 11 -6.67 21.45 -30.83
C SER A 11 -6.94 20.46 -31.95
N VAL A 12 -8.20 20.33 -32.35
CA VAL A 12 -8.63 19.39 -33.40
C VAL A 12 -9.65 20.04 -34.30
N GLU A 13 -9.41 19.97 -35.62
CA GLU A 13 -10.37 20.40 -36.65
C GLU A 13 -10.96 21.81 -36.41
N GLY A 14 -10.13 22.74 -35.90
CA GLY A 14 -10.50 24.13 -35.61
C GLY A 14 -11.09 24.38 -34.21
N VAL A 15 -11.30 23.34 -33.41
CA VAL A 15 -11.79 23.41 -32.02
C VAL A 15 -10.60 23.45 -31.06
N ASN A 16 -10.48 24.53 -30.29
CA ASN A 16 -9.51 24.64 -29.22
C ASN A 16 -10.18 24.40 -27.87
N GLY A 17 -9.80 23.31 -27.22
CA GLY A 17 -10.39 22.92 -25.95
C GLY A 17 -9.34 22.67 -24.87
N LEU A 18 -9.79 22.78 -23.62
CA LEU A 18 -9.04 22.43 -22.43
C LEU A 18 -9.88 21.51 -21.56
N VAL A 19 -9.32 20.34 -21.22
CA VAL A 19 -9.90 19.48 -20.19
C VAL A 19 -9.13 19.67 -18.90
N THR A 20 -9.84 20.04 -17.85
CA THR A 20 -9.30 20.12 -16.49
C THR A 20 -9.84 18.99 -15.64
N THR A 21 -8.97 18.08 -15.23
CA THR A 21 -9.28 16.98 -14.31
C THR A 21 -8.80 17.33 -12.90
N ILE A 22 -9.70 17.36 -11.93
CA ILE A 22 -9.44 17.63 -10.52
C ILE A 22 -9.65 16.34 -9.74
N ALA A 23 -8.59 15.88 -9.08
CA ALA A 23 -8.63 14.70 -8.21
C ALA A 23 -8.67 15.11 -6.74
N THR A 24 -9.61 14.57 -5.99
CA THR A 24 -9.69 14.70 -4.53
C THR A 24 -9.43 13.35 -3.85
N LEU A 25 -9.77 13.18 -2.57
CA LEU A 25 -9.77 11.85 -1.93
C LEU A 25 -11.06 11.08 -2.22
N GLU A 26 -12.09 11.74 -2.75
CA GLU A 26 -13.46 11.20 -2.78
C GLU A 26 -14.06 11.18 -4.18
N ASP A 27 -13.61 12.08 -5.05
CA ASP A 27 -14.12 12.27 -6.40
C ASP A 27 -13.04 12.63 -7.43
N LEU A 28 -13.40 12.36 -8.68
CA LEU A 28 -12.70 12.81 -9.87
C LEU A 28 -13.65 13.72 -10.66
N THR A 29 -13.32 14.99 -10.77
CA THR A 29 -14.08 15.97 -11.54
C THR A 29 -13.35 16.27 -12.84
N SER A 30 -14.03 16.22 -13.98
CA SER A 30 -13.48 16.64 -15.28
C SER A 30 -14.37 17.74 -15.84
N ILE A 31 -13.73 18.80 -16.37
CA ILE A 31 -14.40 19.98 -16.92
C ILE A 31 -13.84 20.20 -18.32
N LEU A 32 -14.73 20.36 -19.31
CA LEU A 32 -14.40 20.74 -20.67
C LEU A 32 -14.65 22.23 -20.85
N GLU A 33 -13.61 22.96 -21.26
CA GLU A 33 -13.69 24.34 -21.70
C GLU A 33 -13.38 24.39 -23.20
N ILE A 34 -14.21 25.10 -23.99
CA ILE A 34 -13.93 25.43 -25.40
C ILE A 34 -13.87 26.95 -25.48
N ASP A 35 -12.80 27.47 -26.07
CA ASP A 35 -12.53 28.92 -26.16
C ASP A 35 -12.66 29.66 -24.81
N GLY A 36 -12.29 28.98 -23.72
CA GLY A 36 -12.32 29.51 -22.35
C GLY A 36 -13.69 29.47 -21.67
N VAL A 37 -14.71 28.88 -22.30
CA VAL A 37 -16.05 28.74 -21.73
C VAL A 37 -16.32 27.27 -21.39
N GLU A 38 -16.77 27.01 -20.16
CA GLU A 38 -17.17 25.66 -19.71
C GLU A 38 -18.36 25.16 -20.54
N GLN A 39 -18.19 24.03 -21.22
CA GLN A 39 -19.20 23.40 -22.06
C GLN A 39 -19.80 22.15 -21.42
N ALA A 40 -19.01 21.42 -20.63
CA ALA A 40 -19.44 20.18 -20.01
C ALA A 40 -18.65 19.90 -18.73
N ARG A 41 -19.28 19.19 -17.80
CA ARG A 41 -18.70 18.77 -16.52
C ARG A 41 -19.21 17.40 -16.15
N ASP A 42 -18.31 16.56 -15.66
CA ASP A 42 -18.63 15.25 -15.11
C ASP A 42 -17.89 15.05 -13.78
N VAL A 43 -18.62 14.60 -12.77
CA VAL A 43 -18.14 14.33 -11.41
C VAL A 43 -18.39 12.87 -11.09
N TYR A 44 -17.30 12.14 -10.83
CA TYR A 44 -17.38 10.74 -10.42
C TYR A 44 -16.94 10.57 -8.97
N LEU A 45 -17.89 10.31 -8.08
CA LEU A 45 -17.66 9.93 -6.69
C LEU A 45 -17.18 8.49 -6.62
N TYR A 46 -15.94 8.27 -6.19
CA TYR A 46 -15.32 6.95 -6.12
C TYR A 46 -15.00 6.48 -4.70
N LYS A 47 -15.19 7.33 -3.68
CA LYS A 47 -14.99 6.94 -2.28
C LYS A 47 -15.76 5.66 -1.95
N GLY A 48 -15.04 4.64 -1.48
CA GLY A 48 -15.61 3.34 -1.10
C GLY A 48 -15.78 2.34 -2.24
N LYS A 49 -15.77 2.80 -3.50
CA LYS A 49 -16.05 1.95 -4.67
C LYS A 49 -14.82 1.17 -5.13
N ARG A 50 -15.03 -0.01 -5.70
CA ARG A 50 -14.00 -0.79 -6.41
C ARG A 50 -14.31 -1.04 -7.89
N VAL A 51 -15.46 -0.58 -8.36
CA VAL A 51 -15.80 -0.52 -9.79
C VAL A 51 -15.80 0.94 -10.21
N PHE A 52 -14.85 1.31 -11.05
CA PHE A 52 -14.58 2.67 -11.47
C PHE A 52 -15.08 2.91 -12.90
N ARG A 53 -15.49 4.14 -13.21
CA ARG A 53 -15.67 4.59 -14.60
C ARG A 53 -14.74 5.77 -14.89
N ASN A 54 -14.45 5.98 -16.16
CA ASN A 54 -13.83 7.21 -16.61
C ASN A 54 -14.88 8.33 -16.63
N ASN A 55 -14.41 9.57 -16.58
CA ASN A 55 -15.28 10.72 -16.78
C ASN A 55 -15.54 10.89 -18.28
N HIS A 56 -16.79 11.21 -18.62
CA HIS A 56 -17.23 11.45 -19.99
C HIS A 56 -17.82 12.84 -20.11
N LEU A 57 -17.28 13.62 -21.03
CA LEU A 57 -17.72 14.98 -21.34
C LEU A 57 -18.24 14.97 -22.78
N ALA A 58 -19.47 15.42 -22.99
CA ALA A 58 -20.09 15.47 -24.30
C ALA A 58 -20.54 16.89 -24.62
N HIS A 59 -20.36 17.31 -25.88
CA HIS A 59 -20.79 18.61 -26.38
C HIS A 59 -21.15 18.50 -27.86
N VAL A 60 -22.03 19.38 -28.35
CA VAL A 60 -22.38 19.45 -29.78
C VAL A 60 -21.71 20.69 -30.35
N LEU A 61 -20.85 20.50 -31.35
CA LEU A 61 -20.14 21.58 -32.03
C LEU A 61 -21.12 22.46 -32.83
N PRO A 62 -20.75 23.71 -33.16
CA PRO A 62 -21.61 24.63 -33.92
C PRO A 62 -22.05 24.09 -35.29
N ASP A 63 -21.29 23.16 -35.86
CA ASP A 63 -21.60 22.48 -37.13
C ASP A 63 -22.50 21.24 -36.97
N GLY A 64 -22.98 20.97 -35.75
CA GLY A 64 -23.88 19.86 -35.42
C GLY A 64 -23.19 18.54 -35.11
N ARG A 65 -21.86 18.45 -35.23
CA ARG A 65 -21.11 17.22 -34.91
C ARG A 65 -21.00 17.01 -33.41
N ARG A 66 -20.94 15.74 -33.00
CA ARG A 66 -20.86 15.37 -31.57
C ARG A 66 -19.41 15.22 -31.14
N LEU A 67 -19.01 15.98 -30.14
CA LEU A 67 -17.73 15.88 -29.44
C LEU A 67 -17.91 15.05 -28.18
N ASP A 68 -17.23 13.91 -28.08
CA ASP A 68 -17.17 13.08 -26.88
C ASP A 68 -15.72 12.99 -26.39
N ILE A 69 -15.51 13.29 -25.11
CA ILE A 69 -14.21 13.26 -24.47
C ILE A 69 -14.25 12.32 -23.28
N GLU A 70 -13.34 11.35 -23.29
CA GLU A 70 -13.07 10.47 -22.17
C GLU A 70 -11.87 10.99 -21.39
N SER A 71 -11.99 11.10 -20.07
CA SER A 71 -10.97 11.63 -19.15
C SER A 71 -10.80 10.69 -17.96
N GLY A 72 -9.57 10.25 -17.70
CA GLY A 72 -9.31 9.31 -16.61
C GLY A 72 -7.83 9.05 -16.38
N TYR A 73 -7.51 8.09 -15.52
CA TYR A 73 -6.14 7.72 -15.18
C TYR A 73 -5.49 6.87 -16.27
N VAL A 74 -4.16 6.90 -16.34
CA VAL A 74 -3.31 5.96 -17.09
C VAL A 74 -2.19 5.39 -16.21
N GLY A 75 -2.34 5.59 -14.90
CA GLY A 75 -1.37 5.29 -13.86
C GLY A 75 -1.76 6.03 -12.59
N TRP A 76 -0.98 5.84 -11.53
CA TRP A 76 -1.30 6.39 -10.20
C TRP A 76 -1.31 7.92 -10.12
N PHE A 77 -0.51 8.59 -10.95
CA PHE A 77 -0.28 10.04 -10.87
C PHE A 77 -0.44 10.75 -12.21
N LYS A 78 -1.07 10.10 -13.19
CA LYS A 78 -1.18 10.64 -14.54
C LYS A 78 -2.58 10.38 -15.07
N THR A 79 -3.19 11.44 -15.60
CA THR A 79 -4.43 11.36 -16.37
C THR A 79 -4.19 11.63 -17.84
N GLN A 80 -5.11 11.12 -18.65
CA GLN A 80 -5.16 11.29 -20.10
C GLN A 80 -6.58 11.66 -20.53
N ILE A 81 -6.66 12.30 -21.69
CA ILE A 81 -7.91 12.45 -22.44
C ILE A 81 -7.84 11.73 -23.80
N ALA A 82 -8.99 11.22 -24.23
CA ALA A 82 -9.23 10.75 -25.58
C ALA A 82 -10.45 11.50 -26.14
N VAL A 83 -10.24 12.20 -27.26
CA VAL A 83 -11.23 13.07 -27.90
C VAL A 83 -11.75 12.40 -29.16
N ARG A 84 -13.06 12.27 -29.26
CA ARG A 84 -13.77 11.65 -30.39
C ARG A 84 -14.75 12.65 -30.98
N ILE A 85 -14.81 12.73 -32.31
CA ILE A 85 -15.83 13.48 -33.05
C ILE A 85 -16.66 12.47 -33.84
N ASP A 86 -17.97 12.46 -33.63
CA ASP A 86 -18.92 11.50 -34.21
C ASP A 86 -18.45 10.04 -34.03
N GLY A 87 -17.87 9.74 -32.86
CA GLY A 87 -17.31 8.42 -32.52
C GLY A 87 -15.91 8.13 -33.07
N ARG A 88 -15.37 8.94 -33.99
CA ARG A 88 -14.01 8.79 -34.51
C ARG A 88 -12.99 9.41 -33.55
N LEU A 89 -12.01 8.64 -33.10
CA LEU A 89 -10.88 9.15 -32.32
C LEU A 89 -10.05 10.12 -33.15
N VAL A 90 -9.96 11.37 -32.71
CA VAL A 90 -9.24 12.46 -33.39
C VAL A 90 -8.03 12.94 -32.60
N PHE A 91 -8.00 12.75 -31.28
CA PHE A 91 -6.86 13.13 -30.45
C PHE A 91 -6.75 12.30 -29.18
N GLU A 92 -5.51 12.05 -28.78
CA GLU A 92 -5.15 11.46 -27.49
C GLU A 92 -4.00 12.25 -26.86
N SER A 93 -4.09 12.57 -25.58
CA SER A 93 -2.98 13.29 -24.92
C SER A 93 -1.75 12.39 -24.65
N ALA A 94 -1.90 11.06 -24.71
CA ALA A 94 -0.80 10.10 -24.65
C ALA A 94 -1.12 8.87 -25.51
N PRO A 95 -0.73 8.87 -26.80
CA PRO A 95 -1.09 7.82 -27.75
C PRO A 95 -0.74 6.41 -27.28
N GLY A 96 -1.65 5.46 -27.49
CA GLY A 96 -1.43 4.03 -27.21
C GLY A 96 -1.51 3.63 -25.73
N GLN A 97 -1.91 4.52 -24.83
CA GLN A 97 -2.18 4.20 -23.43
C GLN A 97 -3.69 4.08 -23.19
N THR A 98 -4.11 2.98 -22.56
CA THR A 98 -5.52 2.78 -22.18
C THR A 98 -5.85 3.64 -20.97
N ILE A 99 -6.90 4.45 -21.07
CA ILE A 99 -7.45 5.20 -19.94
C ILE A 99 -8.14 4.22 -19.00
N GLN A 100 -7.47 3.90 -17.90
CA GLN A 100 -7.99 3.00 -16.87
C GLN A 100 -7.47 3.40 -15.49
N TRP A 101 -8.31 3.23 -14.48
CA TRP A 101 -7.90 3.33 -13.09
C TRP A 101 -6.83 2.28 -12.77
N PRO A 102 -5.91 2.57 -11.83
CA PRO A 102 -4.89 1.61 -11.41
C PRO A 102 -5.56 0.27 -11.02
N PRO A 103 -5.13 -0.88 -11.59
CA PRO A 103 -5.76 -2.18 -11.32
C PRO A 103 -5.82 -2.56 -9.83
N SER A 104 -4.88 -2.04 -9.04
CA SER A 104 -4.83 -2.19 -7.59
C SER A 104 -5.95 -1.47 -6.84
N MET A 105 -6.54 -0.41 -7.41
CA MET A 105 -7.72 0.24 -6.81
C MET A 105 -8.97 -0.60 -7.06
N GLY A 106 -9.10 -1.18 -8.25
CA GLY A 106 -10.19 -2.07 -8.63
C GLY A 106 -10.39 -2.11 -10.14
N ARG A 107 -11.57 -2.52 -10.58
CA ARG A 107 -11.89 -2.70 -12.01
C ARG A 107 -12.36 -1.38 -12.61
N THR A 108 -11.83 -1.03 -13.78
CA THR A 108 -12.39 0.05 -14.61
C THR A 108 -13.42 -0.54 -15.58
N LEU A 109 -14.59 0.08 -15.65
CA LEU A 109 -15.62 -0.23 -16.64
C LEU A 109 -15.17 0.20 -18.03
N ALA A 110 -15.45 -0.64 -19.02
CA ALA A 110 -15.23 -0.27 -20.42
C ALA A 110 -16.19 0.86 -20.84
N PRO A 111 -15.86 1.64 -21.88
CA PRO A 111 -16.78 2.63 -22.43
C PRO A 111 -18.13 2.00 -22.80
N GLY A 112 -19.22 2.56 -22.26
CA GLY A 112 -20.59 2.05 -22.47
C GLY A 112 -20.99 0.85 -21.61
N GLU A 113 -20.08 0.31 -20.78
CA GLU A 113 -20.41 -0.75 -19.82
C GLU A 113 -21.16 -0.14 -18.62
N ALA A 114 -22.41 -0.58 -18.41
CA ALA A 114 -23.19 -0.20 -17.24
C ALA A 114 -22.83 -1.07 -16.02
N LEU A 115 -22.92 -0.49 -14.82
CA LEU A 115 -22.88 -1.27 -13.58
C LEU A 115 -24.08 -2.25 -13.56
N SER A 116 -23.79 -3.53 -13.64
CA SER A 116 -24.79 -4.57 -13.48
C SER A 116 -25.21 -4.69 -12.01
N PRO A 117 -26.43 -5.16 -11.73
CA PRO A 117 -26.87 -5.44 -10.36
C PRO A 117 -25.90 -6.34 -9.59
N GLU A 118 -25.34 -7.36 -10.24
CA GLU A 118 -24.36 -8.28 -9.64
C GLU A 118 -23.05 -7.58 -9.24
N MET A 119 -22.56 -6.64 -10.06
CA MET A 119 -21.35 -5.87 -9.75
C MET A 119 -21.56 -4.98 -8.53
N ILE A 120 -22.73 -4.35 -8.42
CA ILE A 120 -23.11 -3.51 -7.28
C ILE A 120 -23.19 -4.36 -6.01
N GLU A 121 -23.79 -5.55 -6.10
CA GLU A 121 -23.91 -6.46 -4.96
C GLU A 121 -22.54 -6.96 -4.48
N ARG A 122 -21.62 -7.30 -5.40
CA ARG A 122 -20.25 -7.67 -5.05
C ARG A 122 -19.48 -6.54 -4.38
N ASP A 123 -19.57 -5.32 -4.90
CA ASP A 123 -18.90 -4.14 -4.33
C ASP A 123 -19.40 -3.89 -2.89
N ARG A 124 -20.71 -3.94 -2.67
CA ARG A 124 -21.31 -3.85 -1.32
C ARG A 124 -20.86 -4.98 -0.40
N ALA A 125 -20.88 -6.22 -0.87
CA ALA A 125 -20.46 -7.37 -0.07
C ALA A 125 -18.98 -7.29 0.33
N GLU A 126 -18.11 -6.75 -0.54
CA GLU A 126 -16.71 -6.48 -0.21
C GLU A 126 -16.56 -5.33 0.79
N GLU A 127 -17.30 -4.23 0.63
CA GLU A 127 -17.34 -3.13 1.61
C GLU A 127 -17.75 -3.63 3.00
N ASP A 128 -18.79 -4.45 3.08
CA ASP A 128 -19.28 -5.03 4.33
C ASP A 128 -18.22 -5.93 4.97
N ARG A 129 -17.57 -6.81 4.17
CA ARG A 129 -16.45 -7.64 4.65
C ARG A 129 -15.31 -6.78 5.19
N GLN A 130 -14.94 -5.68 4.53
CA GLN A 130 -13.89 -4.79 5.00
C GLN A 130 -14.27 -4.07 6.29
N ARG A 131 -15.52 -3.59 6.39
CA ARG A 131 -16.04 -2.98 7.63
C ARG A 131 -16.02 -3.97 8.78
N GLU A 132 -16.39 -5.21 8.53
CA GLU A 132 -16.33 -6.30 9.51
C GLU A 132 -14.88 -6.62 9.92
N GLN A 133 -13.97 -6.74 8.97
CA GLN A 133 -12.54 -6.93 9.26
C GLN A 133 -11.97 -5.76 10.07
N PHE A 134 -12.30 -4.52 9.72
CA PHE A 134 -11.86 -3.35 10.47
C PHE A 134 -12.43 -3.35 11.89
N LYS A 135 -13.74 -3.62 12.06
CA LYS A 135 -14.36 -3.75 13.38
C LYS A 135 -13.68 -4.83 14.22
N ARG A 136 -13.35 -5.96 13.61
CA ARG A 136 -12.65 -7.08 14.26
C ARG A 136 -11.22 -6.73 14.66
N ASN A 137 -10.49 -5.99 13.82
CA ASN A 137 -9.08 -5.66 14.02
C ASN A 137 -8.88 -4.36 14.83
N LYS A 138 -9.93 -3.54 15.01
CA LYS A 138 -9.88 -2.27 15.75
C LYS A 138 -9.24 -2.38 17.15
N PRO A 139 -9.52 -3.41 17.96
CA PRO A 139 -8.85 -3.57 19.25
C PRO A 139 -7.33 -3.73 19.12
N SER A 140 -6.86 -4.45 18.10
CA SER A 140 -5.43 -4.63 17.85
C SER A 140 -4.75 -3.33 17.44
N LEU A 141 -5.37 -2.57 16.53
CA LEU A 141 -4.86 -1.27 16.11
C LEU A 141 -4.74 -0.31 17.31
N LEU A 142 -5.75 -0.28 18.17
CA LEU A 142 -5.73 0.58 19.36
C LEU A 142 -4.65 0.15 20.35
N PHE A 143 -4.43 -1.16 20.52
CA PHE A 143 -3.38 -1.68 21.37
C PHE A 143 -1.98 -1.32 20.87
N ASP A 144 -1.73 -1.43 19.57
CA ASP A 144 -0.45 -1.05 18.96
C ASP A 144 -0.16 0.45 19.15
N VAL A 145 -1.17 1.30 18.94
CA VAL A 145 -1.09 2.75 19.21
C VAL A 145 -0.80 3.02 20.68
N PHE A 146 -1.46 2.31 21.60
CA PHE A 146 -1.22 2.43 23.03
C PHE A 146 0.22 2.07 23.41
N ILE A 147 0.76 0.95 22.92
CA ILE A 147 2.15 0.54 23.19
C ILE A 147 3.16 1.54 22.65
N ALA A 148 2.93 2.06 21.44
CA ALA A 148 3.79 3.09 20.84
C ALA A 148 3.76 4.40 21.64
N LEU A 149 2.59 4.84 22.09
CA LEU A 149 2.45 6.04 22.92
C LEU A 149 3.09 5.84 24.30
N LEU A 150 2.89 4.66 24.92
CA LEU A 150 3.51 4.29 26.19
C LEU A 150 5.03 4.34 26.08
N PHE A 151 5.61 3.77 25.02
CA PHE A 151 7.05 3.83 24.76
C PHE A 151 7.52 5.28 24.72
N PHE A 152 6.85 6.11 23.93
CA PHE A 152 7.22 7.51 23.74
C PHE A 152 7.19 8.31 25.06
N VAL A 153 6.12 8.16 25.84
CA VAL A 153 5.98 8.85 27.13
C VAL A 153 7.08 8.43 28.09
N VAL A 154 7.34 7.12 28.24
CA VAL A 154 8.36 6.61 29.16
C VAL A 154 9.75 7.03 28.71
N ALA A 155 10.06 6.98 27.40
CA ALA A 155 11.35 7.39 26.85
C ALA A 155 11.62 8.88 27.13
N LYS A 156 10.59 9.73 27.01
CA LYS A 156 10.67 11.16 27.29
C LYS A 156 10.88 11.48 28.77
N MET A 157 10.31 10.67 29.67
CA MET A 157 10.40 10.88 31.11
C MET A 157 11.64 10.25 31.76
N THR A 158 12.21 9.23 31.11
CA THR A 158 13.28 8.40 31.69
C THR A 158 14.42 8.22 30.69
N ASN A 159 14.49 7.06 30.05
CA ASN A 159 15.47 6.72 29.02
C ASN A 159 14.90 5.62 28.11
N LEU A 160 15.61 5.34 27.02
CA LEU A 160 15.18 4.39 25.98
C LEU A 160 15.10 2.95 26.50
N THR A 161 15.95 2.57 27.43
CA THR A 161 15.99 1.21 28.01
C THR A 161 14.77 0.95 28.88
N THR A 162 14.43 1.87 29.79
CA THR A 162 13.24 1.79 30.63
C THR A 162 11.97 1.79 29.77
N ALA A 163 11.91 2.62 28.73
CA ALA A 163 10.80 2.63 27.78
C ALA A 163 10.61 1.28 27.06
N ALA A 164 11.71 0.70 26.58
CA ALA A 164 11.68 -0.60 25.92
C ALA A 164 11.18 -1.70 26.87
N LEU A 165 11.65 -1.72 28.12
CA LEU A 165 11.23 -2.70 29.12
C LEU A 165 9.75 -2.55 29.50
N VAL A 166 9.27 -1.33 29.70
CA VAL A 166 7.87 -1.05 30.04
C VAL A 166 6.94 -1.44 28.88
N SER A 167 7.27 -1.06 27.65
CA SER A 167 6.49 -1.44 26.47
C SER A 167 6.50 -2.95 26.22
N ALA A 168 7.63 -3.62 26.43
CA ALA A 168 7.70 -5.08 26.34
C ALA A 168 6.85 -5.77 27.42
N GLY A 169 6.90 -5.28 28.66
CA GLY A 169 6.06 -5.77 29.76
C GLY A 169 4.57 -5.57 29.50
N ALA A 170 4.17 -4.40 29.02
CA ALA A 170 2.79 -4.12 28.61
C ALA A 170 2.34 -5.03 27.46
N GLY A 171 3.22 -5.33 26.50
CA GLY A 171 2.99 -6.32 25.45
C GLY A 171 2.72 -7.72 26.01
N ILE A 172 3.52 -8.19 26.97
CA ILE A 172 3.30 -9.48 27.64
C ILE A 172 1.95 -9.50 28.37
N VAL A 173 1.61 -8.44 29.10
CA VAL A 173 0.31 -8.34 29.80
C VAL A 173 -0.83 -8.39 28.79
N GLY A 174 -0.73 -7.65 27.69
CA GLY A 174 -1.69 -7.73 26.59
C GLY A 174 -1.81 -9.13 25.99
N TRP A 175 -0.68 -9.84 25.83
CA TRP A 175 -0.63 -11.22 25.36
C TRP A 175 -1.32 -12.22 26.31
N ILE A 176 -1.21 -12.01 27.64
CA ILE A 176 -1.94 -12.81 28.63
C ILE A 176 -3.43 -12.50 28.55
N ILE A 177 -3.81 -11.22 28.51
CA ILE A 177 -5.20 -10.76 28.46
C ILE A 177 -5.91 -11.29 27.20
N GLN A 178 -5.29 -11.25 26.01
CA GLN A 178 -5.91 -11.81 24.79
C GLN A 178 -6.19 -13.31 24.91
N ARG A 179 -5.34 -14.05 25.64
CA ARG A 179 -5.49 -15.50 25.81
C ARG A 179 -6.63 -15.84 26.76
N MET A 180 -6.95 -14.94 27.69
CA MET A 180 -8.08 -15.04 28.60
C MET A 180 -9.39 -14.56 27.96
N THR A 181 -9.36 -13.46 27.20
CA THR A 181 -10.58 -12.82 26.67
C THR A 181 -11.01 -13.33 25.29
N ARG A 182 -10.18 -14.13 24.61
CA ARG A 182 -10.38 -14.57 23.20
C ARG A 182 -10.56 -13.42 22.20
N ILE A 183 -10.29 -12.18 22.60
CA ILE A 183 -10.26 -11.02 21.73
C ILE A 183 -8.87 -10.98 21.08
N ASP A 184 -8.82 -10.96 19.74
CA ASP A 184 -7.57 -10.87 18.98
C ASP A 184 -7.02 -9.43 19.05
N LEU A 185 -6.36 -9.12 20.17
CA LEU A 185 -5.71 -7.83 20.43
C LEU A 185 -4.42 -7.63 19.60
N MET A 186 -3.99 -8.63 18.84
CA MET A 186 -2.63 -8.70 18.29
C MET A 186 -2.58 -9.13 16.82
N GLY A 187 -3.75 -9.27 16.17
CA GLY A 187 -3.90 -9.66 14.78
C GLY A 187 -3.23 -10.99 14.42
N GLY A 188 -2.93 -11.83 15.42
CA GLY A 188 -2.09 -13.02 15.27
C GLY A 188 -0.60 -12.76 14.97
N LEU A 189 -0.14 -11.61 14.49
CA LEU A 189 1.30 -11.37 14.25
C LEU A 189 2.01 -10.73 15.45
N ALA A 190 1.30 -10.04 16.34
CA ALA A 190 1.99 -9.27 17.39
C ALA A 190 2.59 -10.13 18.53
N THR A 191 2.25 -11.42 18.66
CA THR A 191 3.05 -12.34 19.50
C THR A 191 4.49 -12.47 18.98
N PHE A 192 4.67 -12.50 17.67
CA PHE A 192 6.00 -12.47 17.06
C PHE A 192 6.70 -11.14 17.37
N GLY A 193 6.00 -10.01 17.24
CA GLY A 193 6.51 -8.69 17.61
C GLY A 193 6.95 -8.56 19.08
N ILE A 194 6.16 -9.11 20.02
CA ILE A 194 6.51 -9.14 21.44
C ILE A 194 7.76 -9.98 21.68
N ILE A 195 7.82 -11.20 21.14
CA ILE A 195 8.99 -12.08 21.30
C ILE A 195 10.23 -11.38 20.75
N MET A 196 10.16 -10.80 19.56
CA MET A 196 11.28 -10.07 18.97
C MET A 196 11.68 -8.85 19.79
N SER A 197 10.71 -8.14 20.38
CA SER A 197 10.98 -7.01 21.28
C SER A 197 11.67 -7.45 22.57
N LEU A 198 11.30 -8.60 23.13
CA LEU A 198 11.95 -9.18 24.31
C LEU A 198 13.38 -9.66 24.00
N VAL A 199 13.58 -10.33 22.87
CA VAL A 199 14.93 -10.71 22.40
C VAL A 199 15.78 -9.45 22.23
N THR A 200 15.20 -8.41 21.65
CA THR A 200 15.84 -7.11 21.43
C THR A 200 16.19 -6.40 22.75
N ALA A 201 15.29 -6.42 23.74
CA ALA A 201 15.51 -5.85 25.06
C ALA A 201 16.56 -6.65 25.85
N GLY A 202 16.50 -7.98 25.81
CA GLY A 202 17.49 -8.85 26.43
C GLY A 202 18.89 -8.62 25.84
N PHE A 203 18.97 -8.43 24.52
CA PHE A 203 20.21 -8.07 23.84
C PHE A 203 20.77 -6.73 24.35
N ALA A 204 19.93 -5.70 24.52
CA ALA A 204 20.36 -4.40 25.01
C ALA A 204 20.81 -4.41 26.49
N LEU A 205 20.26 -5.33 27.31
CA LEU A 205 20.71 -5.53 28.69
C LEU A 205 22.02 -6.32 28.77
N ALA A 206 22.18 -7.33 27.90
CA ALA A 206 23.34 -8.21 27.91
C ALA A 206 24.60 -7.56 27.30
N PHE A 207 24.42 -6.59 26.40
CA PHE A 207 25.53 -6.01 25.64
C PHE A 207 25.45 -4.48 25.60
N GLN A 208 26.48 -3.83 26.13
CA GLN A 208 26.66 -2.37 26.17
C GLN A 208 27.79 -1.89 25.24
N ASP A 209 28.34 -2.79 24.41
CA ASP A 209 29.53 -2.55 23.57
C ASP A 209 29.16 -2.11 22.15
N ASP A 210 29.90 -1.16 21.59
CA ASP A 210 29.63 -0.49 20.30
C ASP A 210 29.65 -1.46 19.12
N GLU A 211 30.55 -2.45 19.13
CA GLU A 211 30.60 -3.47 18.09
C GLU A 211 29.34 -4.34 18.10
N MET A 212 28.88 -4.68 19.30
CA MET A 212 27.67 -5.48 19.49
C MET A 212 26.40 -4.69 19.12
N VAL A 213 26.39 -3.37 19.35
CA VAL A 213 25.32 -2.48 18.89
C VAL A 213 25.23 -2.47 17.36
N LYS A 214 26.37 -2.39 16.65
CA LYS A 214 26.39 -2.48 15.17
C LYS A 214 25.91 -3.85 14.66
N MET A 215 26.24 -4.92 15.38
CA MET A 215 25.89 -6.30 15.03
C MET A 215 24.46 -6.70 15.38
N ARG A 216 23.77 -5.94 16.24
CA ARG A 216 22.40 -6.21 16.71
C ARG A 216 21.42 -6.44 15.56
N SER A 217 21.42 -5.57 14.54
CA SER A 217 20.51 -5.67 13.40
C SER A 217 20.78 -6.93 12.56
N THR A 218 22.04 -7.34 12.45
CA THR A 218 22.45 -8.59 11.78
C THR A 218 21.93 -9.81 12.52
N ILE A 219 22.15 -9.87 13.84
CA ILE A 219 21.76 -11.03 14.67
C ILE A 219 20.24 -11.19 14.70
N LEU A 220 19.51 -10.11 14.98
CA LEU A 220 18.05 -10.11 14.98
C LEU A 220 17.47 -10.40 13.60
N GLY A 221 18.12 -9.88 12.55
CA GLY A 221 17.77 -10.13 11.15
C GLY A 221 17.89 -11.60 10.78
N LEU A 222 18.99 -12.26 11.14
CA LEU A 222 19.20 -13.70 10.92
C LEU A 222 18.23 -14.57 11.73
N LEU A 223 17.96 -14.21 12.98
CA LEU A 223 16.98 -14.94 13.80
C LEU A 223 15.58 -14.85 13.20
N THR A 224 15.17 -13.65 12.79
CA THR A 224 13.90 -13.43 12.09
C THR A 224 13.86 -14.21 10.79
N ALA A 225 14.90 -14.11 9.96
CA ALA A 225 15.02 -14.80 8.70
C ALA A 225 14.89 -16.33 8.88
N GLY A 226 15.56 -16.90 9.87
CA GLY A 226 15.48 -18.33 10.18
C GLY A 226 14.06 -18.79 10.49
N ILE A 227 13.33 -18.02 11.31
CA ILE A 227 11.93 -18.32 11.64
C ILE A 227 11.04 -18.31 10.39
N PHE A 228 11.19 -17.29 9.54
CA PHE A 228 10.42 -17.15 8.30
C PHE A 228 10.78 -18.21 7.27
N LEU A 229 12.07 -18.50 7.07
CA LEU A 229 12.53 -19.56 6.18
C LEU A 229 12.00 -20.92 6.62
N THR A 230 11.98 -21.18 7.94
CA THR A 230 11.43 -22.42 8.50
C THR A 230 9.94 -22.53 8.23
N ASP A 231 9.13 -21.50 8.58
CA ASP A 231 7.68 -21.52 8.31
C ASP A 231 7.38 -21.62 6.81
N GLY A 232 8.14 -20.92 5.97
CA GLY A 232 8.05 -20.96 4.52
C GLY A 232 8.38 -22.34 3.93
N ALA A 233 9.43 -23.01 4.44
CA ALA A 233 9.79 -24.37 4.04
C ALA A 233 8.68 -25.38 4.38
N PHE A 234 7.92 -25.12 5.46
CA PHE A 234 6.71 -25.90 5.80
C PHE A 234 5.43 -25.39 5.12
N GLY A 235 5.55 -24.55 4.07
CA GLY A 235 4.44 -24.06 3.25
C GLY A 235 3.70 -22.85 3.81
N GLY A 236 4.30 -22.13 4.76
CA GLY A 236 3.73 -20.90 5.32
C GLY A 236 2.54 -21.12 6.24
N ARG A 237 2.47 -22.28 6.92
CA ARG A 237 1.26 -22.74 7.65
C ARG A 237 0.89 -21.85 8.84
N TYR A 238 1.85 -21.14 9.43
CA TYR A 238 1.61 -20.29 10.59
C TYR A 238 1.81 -18.82 10.26
N LEU A 239 3.05 -18.38 9.99
CA LEU A 239 3.33 -16.96 9.72
C LEU A 239 2.81 -16.54 8.34
N GLY A 240 3.02 -17.37 7.32
CA GLY A 240 2.55 -17.09 5.96
C GLY A 240 1.04 -16.88 5.89
N ARG A 241 0.26 -17.79 6.47
CA ARG A 241 -1.21 -17.65 6.53
C ARG A 241 -1.64 -16.37 7.23
N ARG A 242 -0.87 -15.91 8.22
CA ARG A 242 -1.17 -14.67 8.93
C ARG A 242 -0.82 -13.44 8.11
N LEU A 243 0.33 -13.46 7.41
CA LEU A 243 0.78 -12.37 6.54
C LEU A 243 -0.15 -12.16 5.34
N VAL A 244 -0.61 -13.24 4.70
CA VAL A 244 -1.48 -13.14 3.52
C VAL A 244 -2.80 -12.41 3.83
N ARG A 245 -3.27 -12.42 5.08
CA ARG A 245 -4.47 -11.64 5.51
C ARG A 245 -4.29 -10.12 5.37
N TYR A 246 -3.06 -9.65 5.28
CA TYR A 246 -2.73 -8.23 5.10
C TYR A 246 -2.35 -7.89 3.67
N MET A 247 -2.32 -8.87 2.76
CA MET A 247 -1.96 -8.65 1.37
C MET A 247 -3.16 -8.15 0.56
N PRO A 248 -2.97 -7.16 -0.35
CA PRO A 248 -4.04 -6.71 -1.23
C PRO A 248 -4.55 -7.78 -2.19
N HIS A 249 -3.71 -8.77 -2.52
CA HIS A 249 -4.01 -9.85 -3.44
C HIS A 249 -4.32 -11.14 -2.66
N PRO A 250 -5.59 -11.60 -2.64
CA PRO A 250 -6.00 -12.76 -1.87
C PRO A 250 -5.34 -14.07 -2.32
N ASP A 251 -4.87 -14.13 -3.57
CA ASP A 251 -4.24 -15.32 -4.17
C ASP A 251 -2.74 -15.46 -3.84
N THR A 252 -2.20 -14.58 -2.99
CA THR A 252 -0.78 -14.62 -2.62
C THR A 252 -0.45 -15.93 -1.90
N SER A 253 0.53 -16.68 -2.42
CA SER A 253 0.92 -17.97 -1.84
C SER A 253 1.60 -17.79 -0.48
N PRO A 254 1.05 -18.36 0.62
CA PRO A 254 1.62 -18.20 1.96
C PRO A 254 3.07 -18.69 2.07
N GLY A 255 3.38 -19.87 1.52
CA GLY A 255 4.72 -20.45 1.59
C GLY A 255 5.76 -19.63 0.83
N ARG A 256 5.43 -19.19 -0.39
CA ARG A 256 6.31 -18.33 -1.19
C ARG A 256 6.52 -16.99 -0.50
N LEU A 257 5.46 -16.36 -0.02
CA LEU A 257 5.57 -15.08 0.69
C LEU A 257 6.53 -15.21 1.89
N THR A 258 6.32 -16.19 2.78
CA THR A 258 7.19 -16.35 3.96
C THR A 258 8.64 -16.68 3.58
N LEU A 259 8.86 -17.56 2.60
CA LEU A 259 10.22 -17.87 2.12
C LEU A 259 10.90 -16.63 1.58
N GLY A 260 10.21 -15.84 0.76
CA GLY A 260 10.75 -14.62 0.20
C GLY A 260 11.09 -13.59 1.27
N ILE A 261 10.21 -13.38 2.26
CA ILE A 261 10.49 -12.50 3.41
C ILE A 261 11.70 -12.99 4.21
N GLY A 262 11.81 -14.31 4.42
CA GLY A 262 12.99 -14.91 5.05
C GLY A 262 14.28 -14.64 4.28
N MET A 263 14.25 -14.78 2.95
CA MET A 263 15.39 -14.48 2.07
C MET A 263 15.78 -13.00 2.10
N VAL A 264 14.82 -12.08 2.13
CA VAL A 264 15.09 -10.64 2.33
C VAL A 264 15.81 -10.43 3.65
N GLY A 265 15.37 -11.09 4.72
CA GLY A 265 16.04 -11.04 6.02
C GLY A 265 17.50 -11.50 5.96
N VAL A 266 17.81 -12.60 5.26
CA VAL A 266 19.19 -13.08 5.07
C VAL A 266 20.03 -12.06 4.31
N VAL A 267 19.51 -11.55 3.19
CA VAL A 267 20.21 -10.55 2.35
C VAL A 267 20.49 -9.27 3.16
N MET A 268 19.48 -8.76 3.86
CA MET A 268 19.62 -7.56 4.68
C MET A 268 20.60 -7.79 5.83
N ALA A 269 20.59 -8.96 6.47
CA ALA A 269 21.56 -9.27 7.52
C ALA A 269 23.00 -9.34 6.98
N ALA A 270 23.21 -9.94 5.80
CA ALA A 270 24.52 -9.98 5.16
C ALA A 270 25.03 -8.58 4.79
N LEU A 271 24.15 -7.73 4.26
CA LEU A 271 24.47 -6.33 3.97
C LEU A 271 24.78 -5.54 5.24
N ASN A 272 23.95 -5.68 6.29
CA ASN A 272 24.17 -5.03 7.59
C ASN A 272 25.51 -5.44 8.20
N PHE A 273 25.87 -6.72 8.11
CA PHE A 273 27.17 -7.22 8.54
C PHE A 273 28.32 -6.58 7.76
N GLY A 274 28.23 -6.59 6.43
CA GLY A 274 29.26 -6.02 5.56
C GLY A 274 29.48 -4.52 5.81
N VAL A 275 28.39 -3.76 5.90
CA VAL A 275 28.45 -2.33 6.23
C VAL A 275 29.06 -2.13 7.61
N ALA A 276 28.58 -2.85 8.63
CA ALA A 276 29.09 -2.72 10.00
C ALA A 276 30.61 -2.97 10.13
N LYS A 277 31.19 -3.84 9.29
CA LYS A 277 32.62 -4.19 9.33
C LYS A 277 33.53 -3.31 8.48
N VAL A 278 33.01 -2.70 7.42
CA VAL A 278 33.85 -2.06 6.38
C VAL A 278 33.77 -0.54 6.40
N VAL A 279 32.63 0.05 6.84
CA VAL A 279 32.45 1.51 6.78
C VAL A 279 32.64 2.18 8.15
N SER A 280 32.90 3.49 8.12
CA SER A 280 32.97 4.31 9.33
C SER A 280 31.61 4.36 10.06
N THR A 281 31.63 4.74 11.35
CA THR A 281 30.39 4.86 12.15
C THR A 281 29.40 5.85 11.53
N ASP A 282 29.86 6.97 10.99
CA ASP A 282 28.99 7.97 10.34
C ASP A 282 28.32 7.42 9.08
N ALA A 283 29.08 6.69 8.24
CA ALA A 283 28.55 6.05 7.05
C ALA A 283 27.57 4.92 7.40
N TRP A 284 27.85 4.15 8.45
CA TRP A 284 26.94 3.13 8.97
C TRP A 284 25.63 3.74 9.49
N LEU A 285 25.70 4.87 10.20
CA LEU A 285 24.52 5.57 10.70
C LEU A 285 23.66 6.10 9.55
N PHE A 286 24.28 6.67 8.52
CA PHE A 286 23.58 7.08 7.29
C PHE A 286 22.88 5.90 6.61
N TYR A 287 23.58 4.77 6.42
CA TYR A 287 23.01 3.57 5.82
C TYR A 287 21.80 3.05 6.60
N THR A 288 21.93 2.87 7.92
CA THR A 288 20.87 2.32 8.80
C THR A 288 19.70 3.28 9.01
N THR A 289 19.88 4.57 8.75
CA THR A 289 18.80 5.56 8.91
C THR A 289 18.00 5.74 7.61
N PHE A 290 18.67 5.71 6.46
CA PHE A 290 18.04 6.12 5.19
C PHE A 290 17.99 5.03 4.13
N LEU A 291 19.05 4.22 4.00
CA LEU A 291 19.21 3.34 2.85
C LEU A 291 18.65 1.94 3.09
N ASP A 292 18.83 1.41 4.30
CA ASP A 292 18.44 0.05 4.67
C ASP A 292 16.94 -0.20 4.50
N THR A 293 16.12 0.79 4.87
CA THR A 293 14.67 0.72 4.92
C THR A 293 14.10 0.79 3.50
N ILE A 294 14.64 1.68 2.66
CA ILE A 294 14.26 1.78 1.24
C ILE A 294 14.61 0.47 0.51
N LEU A 295 15.80 -0.08 0.79
CA LEU A 295 16.23 -1.33 0.19
C LEU A 295 15.36 -2.51 0.63
N ALA A 296 15.13 -2.67 1.94
CA ALA A 296 14.28 -3.71 2.48
C ALA A 296 12.85 -3.63 1.92
N LEU A 297 12.30 -2.42 1.78
CA LEU A 297 10.99 -2.19 1.20
C LEU A 297 10.94 -2.59 -0.28
N GLY A 298 11.93 -2.17 -1.07
CA GLY A 298 12.04 -2.53 -2.49
C GLY A 298 12.13 -4.04 -2.71
N LEU A 299 12.96 -4.73 -1.92
CA LEU A 299 13.10 -6.19 -1.95
C LEU A 299 11.79 -6.88 -1.52
N THR A 300 11.10 -6.35 -0.52
CA THR A 300 9.81 -6.88 -0.06
C THR A 300 8.75 -6.76 -1.15
N PHE A 301 8.68 -5.64 -1.88
CA PHE A 301 7.79 -5.51 -3.03
C PHE A 301 8.10 -6.51 -4.14
N ALA A 302 9.38 -6.77 -4.42
CA ALA A 302 9.78 -7.81 -5.36
C ALA A 302 9.31 -9.20 -4.92
N VAL A 303 9.41 -9.51 -3.62
CA VAL A 303 8.88 -10.76 -3.05
C VAL A 303 7.36 -10.85 -3.18
N ILE A 304 6.63 -9.78 -2.86
CA ILE A 304 5.15 -9.77 -3.00
C ILE A 304 4.78 -10.07 -4.45
N LYS A 305 5.41 -9.39 -5.41
CA LYS A 305 5.19 -9.64 -6.85
C LYS A 305 5.50 -11.09 -7.25
N TRP A 306 6.53 -11.70 -6.66
CA TRP A 306 6.88 -13.10 -6.93
C TRP A 306 5.94 -14.11 -6.25
N ALA A 307 5.40 -13.76 -5.07
CA ALA A 307 4.52 -14.62 -4.30
C ALA A 307 3.05 -14.57 -4.77
N THR A 308 2.66 -13.49 -5.45
CA THR A 308 1.35 -13.34 -6.09
C THR A 308 1.36 -13.98 -7.49
N PRO A 309 0.44 -14.91 -7.81
CA PRO A 309 0.29 -15.45 -9.16
C PRO A 309 -0.03 -14.34 -10.16
N GLN A 310 0.57 -14.39 -11.36
CA GLN A 310 0.17 -13.50 -12.46
C GLN A 310 -1.12 -14.06 -13.07
N SER A 311 -2.20 -13.30 -13.01
CA SER A 311 -3.47 -13.63 -13.68
C SER A 311 -3.22 -13.76 -15.19
N GLY A 312 -3.17 -15.00 -15.70
CA GLY A 312 -2.93 -15.27 -17.12
C GLY A 312 -2.26 -16.62 -17.46
N GLN A 313 -1.98 -17.50 -16.49
CA GLN A 313 -1.53 -18.88 -16.76
C GLN A 313 -2.34 -19.90 -15.97
N THR A 314 -3.52 -20.20 -16.48
CA THR A 314 -4.16 -21.53 -16.47
C THR A 314 -5.03 -21.61 -17.69
#